data_AF-A0A9J6H124-F1
#
_entry.id   AF-A0A9J6H124-F1
#
_cell.length_a   1.000
_cell.length_b   1.000
_cell.length_c   1.000
_cell.angle_alpha   90.00
_cell.angle_beta   90.00
_cell.angle_gamma   90.00
#
_symmetry.space_group_name_H-M   'P 1'
#
loop_
_entity.id
_entity.type
_entity.pdbx_description
1 polymer ?
#
loop_
_entity_poly.entity_id
_entity_poly.type
_entity_poly.pdbx_seq_one_letter_code
_entity_poly.pdbx_strand_id
1 'polypeptide(L)'
;MAEGTSQDALAAEEEEDPDFDELRPPEEDPLGEPPDSGDEAAQENGSDKADTLLEGGTCFGFCRVHEPSCSLLKPSNRFTLPDCPIEVKIVSVERDHSSTHILYPNLYVIELRHGDFQWSIRRRYKHFQQLHQQLQMYRAAMSIPLPTKKHRERRRSYREDNSKKRPLPRFPKKPESLLSHEEVQQRAEQLEAYLSNLVMVPAYRSNPHTMQFLEVSHLSFVGGLGPKGREGLVYKRSGGHHSARGCVRLHFLFYQCCSRWRKRWLIAKDTCVLYVRPRDGVIKSVLLMDQGFQVQSGFMATGVNHGLLVTNLTRNLLVKCWTKRKEREWKDHLQELTKTSGRDFTLPNRYDAFVPVRSASRCRWYIDGSKYCEAVANAIDLAQEEIFIADWWLTPEIYLKRPVVPDNRWRLDQLLQKKAVLRHPNHVTGGVLLWAHHEKLVVIDQKFAFLGGLDLCYGRWDDFNHRSV
;
A
#
# COMPACT_ATOMS: atom_id res chain seq x y z
N MET A 1 26.97 36.40 -28.80
CA MET A 1 27.20 37.04 -27.50
C MET A 1 26.14 36.46 -26.56
N ALA A 2 26.42 35.42 -25.76
CA ALA A 2 27.16 35.48 -24.48
C ALA A 2 26.46 36.48 -23.55
N GLU A 3 25.95 36.22 -22.35
CA GLU A 3 25.97 35.19 -21.28
C GLU A 3 24.67 35.45 -20.46
N GLY A 4 24.19 34.70 -19.47
CA GLY A 4 24.79 33.74 -18.56
C GLY A 4 23.75 33.22 -17.55
N THR A 5 24.19 32.24 -16.80
CA THR A 5 23.50 31.32 -15.88
C THR A 5 23.12 31.89 -14.50
N SER A 6 22.06 31.31 -13.90
CA SER A 6 21.92 31.07 -12.45
C SER A 6 21.00 29.85 -12.31
N GLN A 7 21.50 28.62 -12.06
CA GLN A 7 21.69 28.03 -10.73
C GLN A 7 20.72 28.58 -9.67
N ASP A 8 19.76 27.77 -9.27
CA ASP A 8 19.25 27.81 -7.90
C ASP A 8 18.84 26.43 -7.41
N ALA A 9 19.17 26.22 -6.15
CA ALA A 9 19.43 24.94 -5.53
C ALA A 9 18.15 24.24 -5.05
N LEU A 10 18.23 22.91 -5.02
CA LEU A 10 17.30 22.01 -4.35
C LEU A 10 17.37 22.23 -2.83
N ALA A 11 16.63 23.22 -2.33
CA ALA A 11 16.10 23.19 -0.97
C ALA A 11 14.86 22.30 -0.99
N ALA A 12 14.96 21.13 -0.38
CA ALA A 12 13.79 20.31 -0.09
C ALA A 12 13.06 20.97 1.09
N GLU A 13 12.21 21.95 0.80
CA GLU A 13 11.24 22.42 1.77
C GLU A 13 10.40 21.22 2.23
N GLU A 14 10.28 21.07 3.54
CA GLU A 14 9.30 20.19 4.17
C GLU A 14 7.91 20.75 3.87
N GLU A 15 7.37 20.42 2.70
CA GLU A 15 5.97 20.72 2.39
C GLU A 15 5.08 19.91 3.33
N GLU A 16 4.59 20.57 4.38
CA GLU A 16 3.56 20.05 5.28
C GLU A 16 2.30 19.65 4.48
N ASP A 17 1.72 18.51 4.87
CA ASP A 17 0.58 17.88 4.22
C ASP A 17 -0.69 18.22 5.02
N PRO A 18 -1.54 19.16 4.55
CA PRO A 18 -2.71 19.63 5.33
C PRO A 18 -3.79 18.55 5.51
N ASP A 19 -3.64 17.37 4.87
CA ASP A 19 -4.48 16.19 5.18
C ASP A 19 -4.12 15.59 6.58
N PHE A 20 -3.14 16.13 7.32
CA PHE A 20 -2.71 15.64 8.65
C PHE A 20 -2.97 16.60 9.82
N ASP A 21 -3.47 17.81 9.59
CA ASP A 21 -3.75 18.78 10.67
C ASP A 21 -5.02 18.45 11.49
N GLU A 22 -5.84 17.50 11.04
CA GLU A 22 -7.00 17.00 11.82
C GLU A 22 -6.64 15.83 12.76
N LEU A 23 -5.37 15.42 12.86
CA LEU A 23 -4.90 14.38 13.79
C LEU A 23 -3.76 14.83 14.71
N ARG A 24 -3.38 16.12 14.68
CA ARG A 24 -2.42 16.67 15.61
C ARG A 24 -3.20 17.19 16.84
N PRO A 25 -2.92 16.72 18.06
CA PRO A 25 -3.49 17.35 19.26
C PRO A 25 -3.11 18.83 19.31
N PRO A 26 -3.92 19.70 19.96
CA PRO A 26 -3.47 21.04 20.29
C PRO A 26 -2.18 20.95 21.11
N GLU A 27 -1.21 21.82 20.81
CA GLU A 27 0.00 21.99 21.62
C GLU A 27 -0.41 22.36 23.05
N GLU A 28 -0.07 21.52 24.03
CA GLU A 28 -0.10 21.94 25.43
C GLU A 28 1.16 22.79 25.72
N ASP A 29 0.94 23.89 26.43
CA ASP A 29 1.99 24.78 26.96
C ASP A 29 3.06 23.98 27.74
N PRO A 30 4.34 24.40 27.70
CA PRO A 30 5.44 23.59 28.20
C PRO A 30 5.52 23.64 29.73
N LEU A 31 5.29 22.51 30.39
CA LEU A 31 5.70 22.29 31.78
C LEU A 31 6.81 21.25 31.84
N GLY A 32 8.05 21.75 32.01
CA GLY A 32 9.16 21.08 32.69
C GLY A 32 9.98 20.08 31.87
N GLU A 33 11.06 20.55 31.26
CA GLU A 33 12.17 19.71 30.79
C GLU A 33 12.91 19.06 31.98
N PRO A 34 13.21 17.75 31.94
CA PRO A 34 14.35 17.19 32.66
C PRO A 34 15.59 17.13 31.75
N PRO A 35 16.80 17.12 32.32
CA PRO A 35 18.00 17.57 31.61
C PRO A 35 18.54 16.56 30.60
N ASP A 36 19.11 17.17 29.57
CA ASP A 36 19.91 16.68 28.47
C ASP A 36 20.93 15.59 28.85
N SER A 37 20.87 14.47 28.13
CA SER A 37 21.97 13.51 28.05
C SER A 37 22.17 13.05 26.60
N GLY A 38 23.02 13.80 25.90
CA GLY A 38 24.08 13.27 25.05
C GLY A 38 23.64 12.58 23.76
N ASP A 39 23.79 13.31 22.66
CA ASP A 39 23.83 12.80 21.28
C ASP A 39 24.79 11.60 21.13
N GLU A 40 24.22 10.40 20.94
CA GLU A 40 24.88 9.33 20.19
C GLU A 40 24.12 9.08 18.89
N ALA A 41 24.72 9.55 17.80
CA ALA A 41 24.29 9.27 16.44
C ALA A 41 24.25 7.76 16.20
N ALA A 42 23.04 7.20 16.14
CA ALA A 42 22.83 5.81 15.74
C ALA A 42 23.31 5.60 14.30
N GLN A 43 24.44 4.92 14.17
CA GLN A 43 24.89 4.32 12.92
C GLN A 43 23.82 3.36 12.40
N GLU A 44 23.30 3.60 11.19
CA GLU A 44 22.59 2.61 10.39
C GLU A 44 23.54 1.44 10.05
N ASN A 45 23.70 0.50 10.98
CA ASN A 45 24.16 -0.84 10.65
C ASN A 45 22.93 -1.69 10.33
N GLY A 46 22.72 -1.89 9.03
CA GLY A 46 21.73 -2.81 8.50
C GLY A 46 22.04 -4.23 8.96
N SER A 47 21.23 -4.74 9.87
CA SER A 47 20.89 -6.16 9.87
C SER A 47 19.72 -6.32 8.91
N ASP A 48 19.96 -6.90 7.75
CA ASP A 48 18.92 -7.43 6.86
C ASP A 48 18.05 -8.40 7.69
N LYS A 49 16.92 -7.92 8.22
CA LYS A 49 15.84 -8.81 8.65
C LYS A 49 15.41 -9.53 7.40
N ALA A 50 15.78 -10.80 7.30
CA ALA A 50 15.46 -11.67 6.17
C ALA A 50 14.00 -11.46 5.78
N ASP A 51 13.74 -11.16 4.50
CA ASP A 51 12.39 -11.07 3.97
C ASP A 51 11.66 -12.38 4.33
N THR A 52 10.73 -12.34 5.29
CA THR A 52 9.99 -13.53 5.73
C THR A 52 9.03 -13.93 4.62
N LEU A 53 9.53 -14.75 3.71
CA LEU A 53 8.72 -15.40 2.68
C LEU A 53 7.86 -16.48 3.31
N LEU A 54 6.64 -16.66 2.79
CA LEU A 54 5.80 -17.80 3.15
C LEU A 54 6.43 -19.10 2.61
N GLU A 55 6.11 -20.25 3.23
CA GLU A 55 6.61 -21.57 2.82
C GLU A 55 6.45 -21.75 1.29
N GLY A 56 7.57 -21.87 0.58
CA GLY A 56 7.62 -21.97 -0.89
C GLY A 56 8.22 -20.76 -1.63
N GLY A 57 8.46 -19.62 -0.95
CA GLY A 57 9.16 -18.47 -1.55
C GLY A 57 8.36 -17.72 -2.62
N THR A 58 7.06 -17.98 -2.74
CA THR A 58 6.21 -17.50 -3.84
C THR A 58 5.51 -16.16 -3.56
N CYS A 59 5.49 -15.70 -2.31
CA CYS A 59 4.96 -14.41 -1.91
C CYS A 59 5.54 -13.94 -0.55
N PHE A 60 5.42 -12.65 -0.26
CA PHE A 60 5.77 -12.09 1.05
C PHE A 60 4.67 -12.35 2.09
N GLY A 61 5.07 -12.63 3.34
CA GLY A 61 4.16 -12.73 4.47
C GLY A 61 3.46 -11.40 4.78
N PHE A 62 2.33 -11.46 5.50
CA PHE A 62 1.51 -10.27 5.76
C PHE A 62 2.25 -9.23 6.61
N CYS A 63 3.14 -9.64 7.52
CA CYS A 63 3.96 -8.74 8.35
C CYS A 63 4.71 -7.66 7.55
N ARG A 64 4.97 -7.89 6.25
CA ARG A 64 5.64 -6.91 5.38
C ARG A 64 4.90 -5.57 5.30
N VAL A 65 3.58 -5.53 5.51
CA VAL A 65 2.82 -4.27 5.50
C VAL A 65 3.24 -3.32 6.63
N HIS A 66 3.82 -3.87 7.70
CA HIS A 66 4.29 -3.13 8.88
C HIS A 66 5.79 -2.78 8.82
N GLU A 67 6.50 -3.22 7.79
CA GLU A 67 7.88 -2.82 7.57
C GLU A 67 7.99 -1.32 7.22
N PRO A 68 9.13 -0.67 7.52
CA PRO A 68 9.34 0.73 7.17
C PRO A 68 9.14 0.96 5.66
N SER A 69 8.26 1.92 5.33
CA SER A 69 7.94 2.24 3.93
C SER A 69 9.18 2.62 3.11
N CYS A 70 9.09 2.46 1.79
CA CYS A 70 10.21 2.73 0.90
C CYS A 70 9.84 3.57 -0.33
N SER A 71 10.75 4.46 -0.69
CA SER A 71 10.60 5.38 -1.82
C SER A 71 10.45 4.62 -3.13
N LEU A 72 9.34 4.84 -3.85
CA LEU A 72 9.14 4.34 -5.21
C LEU A 72 10.02 5.08 -6.23
N LEU A 73 10.70 6.17 -5.82
CA LEU A 73 11.56 6.98 -6.68
C LEU A 73 13.04 6.61 -6.57
N LYS A 74 13.39 5.67 -5.68
CA LYS A 74 14.77 5.20 -5.48
C LYS A 74 14.88 3.70 -5.82
N PRO A 75 16.03 3.25 -6.36
CA PRO A 75 16.23 1.83 -6.57
C PRO A 75 16.10 1.05 -5.26
N SER A 76 15.37 -0.07 -5.29
CA SER A 76 15.13 -0.91 -4.12
C SER A 76 14.90 -2.35 -4.56
N ASN A 77 15.51 -3.30 -3.85
CA ASN A 77 15.25 -4.72 -4.05
C ASN A 77 13.96 -5.18 -3.36
N ARG A 78 13.37 -4.35 -2.50
CA ARG A 78 12.15 -4.67 -1.73
C ARG A 78 10.88 -4.80 -2.59
N PHE A 79 10.96 -4.44 -3.87
CA PHE A 79 9.84 -4.49 -4.82
C PHE A 79 9.69 -5.85 -5.51
N THR A 80 10.63 -6.77 -5.34
CA THR A 80 10.62 -8.08 -6.01
C THR A 80 10.92 -9.18 -5.00
N LEU A 81 10.29 -10.33 -5.15
CA LEU A 81 10.60 -11.53 -4.39
C LEU A 81 12.06 -11.95 -4.64
N PRO A 82 12.82 -12.29 -3.58
CA PRO A 82 14.19 -12.76 -3.71
C PRO A 82 14.19 -14.10 -4.46
N ASP A 83 15.19 -14.30 -5.31
CA ASP A 83 15.43 -15.53 -6.10
C ASP A 83 14.27 -16.02 -6.99
N CYS A 84 13.21 -15.23 -7.16
CA CYS A 84 12.12 -15.50 -8.07
C CYS A 84 12.27 -14.66 -9.34
N PRO A 85 12.31 -15.26 -10.55
CA PRO A 85 12.34 -14.50 -11.79
C PRO A 85 11.01 -13.78 -12.05
N ILE A 86 11.05 -12.73 -12.87
CA ILE A 86 9.85 -12.11 -13.44
C ILE A 86 9.73 -12.64 -14.87
N GLU A 87 8.71 -13.44 -15.13
CA GLU A 87 8.39 -13.93 -16.46
C GLU A 87 7.62 -12.85 -17.22
N VAL A 88 7.96 -12.66 -18.50
CA VAL A 88 7.38 -11.63 -19.36
C VAL A 88 6.92 -12.29 -20.65
N LYS A 89 5.67 -12.05 -21.06
CA LYS A 89 5.12 -12.53 -22.32
C LYS A 89 4.24 -11.48 -22.98
N ILE A 90 4.45 -11.18 -24.25
CA ILE A 90 3.56 -10.31 -25.03
C ILE A 90 2.52 -11.20 -25.70
N VAL A 91 1.30 -11.18 -25.16
CA VAL A 91 0.24 -12.10 -25.58
C VAL A 91 -0.55 -11.59 -26.78
N SER A 92 -0.63 -10.27 -26.97
CA SER A 92 -1.31 -9.68 -28.12
C SER A 92 -0.83 -8.28 -28.42
N VAL A 93 -1.02 -7.85 -29.66
CA VAL A 93 -0.77 -6.49 -30.13
C VAL A 93 -2.06 -5.95 -30.72
N GLU A 94 -2.69 -5.01 -30.01
CA GLU A 94 -3.92 -4.36 -30.44
C GLU A 94 -3.57 -3.09 -31.22
N ARG A 95 -4.07 -2.96 -32.46
CA ARG A 95 -3.90 -1.73 -33.23
C ARG A 95 -5.00 -0.74 -32.87
N ASP A 96 -4.60 0.43 -32.38
CA ASP A 96 -5.51 1.53 -32.15
C ASP A 96 -5.80 2.25 -33.47
N HIS A 97 -7.03 2.11 -33.97
CA HIS A 97 -7.50 2.75 -35.19
C HIS A 97 -7.95 4.21 -34.97
N SER A 98 -7.88 4.75 -33.75
CA SER A 98 -8.25 6.14 -33.49
C SER A 98 -7.23 7.12 -34.09
N SER A 99 -7.74 8.24 -34.59
CA SER A 99 -6.93 9.35 -35.14
C SER A 99 -6.02 10.02 -34.11
N THR A 100 -6.13 9.66 -32.82
CA THR A 100 -5.38 10.28 -31.71
C THR A 100 -3.96 9.72 -31.53
N HIS A 101 -3.61 8.61 -32.16
CA HIS A 101 -2.36 7.87 -31.90
C HIS A 101 -1.60 7.44 -33.16
N ILE A 102 -1.47 8.36 -34.13
CA ILE A 102 -0.87 8.11 -35.46
C ILE A 102 0.58 7.60 -35.37
N LEU A 103 1.41 8.14 -34.47
CA LEU A 103 2.84 7.79 -34.37
C LEU A 103 3.12 6.45 -33.67
N TYR A 104 2.22 6.01 -32.79
CA TYR A 104 2.38 4.80 -31.96
C TYR A 104 1.04 4.05 -31.88
N PRO A 105 0.55 3.50 -33.00
CA PRO A 105 -0.79 2.94 -33.08
C PRO A 105 -0.92 1.64 -32.29
N ASN A 106 0.17 0.89 -32.13
CA ASN A 106 0.14 -0.43 -31.52
C ASN A 106 0.16 -0.37 -29.98
N LEU A 107 -0.68 -1.20 -29.38
CA LEU A 107 -0.79 -1.39 -27.95
C LEU A 107 -0.44 -2.84 -27.62
N TYR A 108 0.71 -3.04 -26.99
CA TYR A 108 1.19 -4.34 -26.57
C TYR A 108 0.54 -4.72 -25.24
N VAL A 109 -0.10 -5.90 -25.20
CA VAL A 109 -0.62 -6.51 -23.97
C VAL A 109 0.46 -7.46 -23.46
N ILE A 110 1.02 -7.12 -22.30
CA ILE A 110 2.13 -7.81 -21.68
C ILE A 110 1.59 -8.52 -20.45
N GLU A 111 1.72 -9.83 -20.40
CA GLU A 111 1.46 -10.67 -19.26
C GLU A 111 2.76 -10.87 -18.47
N LEU A 112 2.65 -10.72 -17.16
CA LEU A 112 3.76 -10.79 -16.22
C LEU A 112 3.40 -11.81 -15.14
N ARG A 113 4.39 -12.63 -14.78
CA ARG A 113 4.27 -13.57 -13.65
C ARG A 113 5.47 -13.44 -12.73
N HIS A 114 5.21 -13.47 -11.43
CA HIS A 114 6.23 -13.41 -10.40
C HIS A 114 5.69 -14.07 -9.12
N GLY A 115 6.25 -15.23 -8.75
CA GLY A 115 5.70 -16.06 -7.68
C GLY A 115 4.28 -16.52 -7.99
N ASP A 116 3.37 -16.35 -7.03
CA ASP A 116 1.95 -16.66 -7.18
C ASP A 116 1.15 -15.57 -7.90
N PHE A 117 1.81 -14.47 -8.28
CA PHE A 117 1.14 -13.31 -8.85
C PHE A 117 1.26 -13.29 -10.37
N GLN A 118 0.13 -13.07 -11.02
CA GLN A 118 0.02 -12.87 -12.46
C GLN A 118 -0.80 -11.60 -12.73
N TRP A 119 -0.31 -10.75 -13.62
CA TRP A 119 -1.01 -9.52 -14.00
C TRP A 119 -0.68 -9.11 -15.44
N SER A 120 -1.54 -8.29 -16.02
CA SER A 120 -1.33 -7.77 -17.37
C SER A 120 -1.20 -6.24 -17.37
N ILE A 121 -0.28 -5.75 -18.19
CA ILE A 121 -0.09 -4.32 -18.45
C ILE A 121 -0.21 -4.04 -19.94
N ARG A 122 -0.76 -2.88 -20.28
CA ARG A 122 -0.86 -2.42 -21.67
C ARG A 122 0.10 -1.26 -21.93
N ARG A 123 1.00 -1.41 -22.91
CA ARG A 123 2.04 -0.43 -23.22
C ARG A 123 2.15 -0.23 -24.73
N ARG A 124 2.24 1.02 -25.17
CA ARG A 124 2.68 1.39 -26.53
C ARG A 124 4.21 1.43 -26.62
N TYR A 125 4.77 1.31 -27.81
CA TYR A 125 6.22 1.38 -28.07
C TYR A 125 6.90 2.61 -27.45
N LYS A 126 6.26 3.79 -27.49
CA LYS A 126 6.79 5.01 -26.84
C LYS A 126 7.15 4.82 -25.37
N HIS A 127 6.43 3.97 -24.62
CA HIS A 127 6.73 3.74 -23.21
C HIS A 127 8.00 2.88 -23.05
N PHE A 128 8.21 1.91 -23.95
CA PHE A 128 9.46 1.15 -23.97
C PHE A 128 10.64 2.04 -24.34
N GLN A 129 10.47 2.92 -25.33
CA GLN A 129 11.48 3.90 -25.73
C GLN A 129 11.82 4.86 -24.59
N GLN A 130 10.81 5.38 -23.88
CA GLN A 130 11.02 6.23 -22.70
C GLN A 130 11.77 5.49 -21.59
N LEU A 131 11.40 4.25 -21.28
CA LEU A 131 12.11 3.41 -20.32
C LEU A 131 13.58 3.22 -20.75
N HIS A 132 13.81 2.87 -22.02
CA HIS A 132 15.15 2.68 -22.54
C HIS A 132 16.02 3.94 -22.39
N GLN A 133 15.49 5.11 -22.75
CA GLN A 133 16.19 6.39 -22.58
C GLN A 133 16.51 6.69 -21.12
N GLN A 134 15.55 6.46 -20.20
CA GLN A 134 15.76 6.65 -18.76
C GLN A 134 16.87 5.75 -18.22
N LEU A 135 16.93 4.50 -18.67
CA LEU A 135 17.98 3.57 -18.27
C LEU A 135 19.34 3.91 -18.90
N GLN A 136 19.38 4.40 -20.13
CA GLN A 136 20.60 4.94 -20.74
C GLN A 136 21.14 6.14 -19.95
N MET A 137 20.28 7.10 -19.61
CA MET A 137 20.64 8.25 -18.77
C MET A 137 21.12 7.81 -17.40
N TYR A 138 20.45 6.82 -16.79
CA TYR A 138 20.88 6.25 -15.51
C TYR A 138 22.30 5.67 -15.61
N ARG A 139 22.61 4.88 -16.65
CA ARG A 139 23.96 4.34 -16.86
C ARG A 139 25.01 5.43 -17.06
N ALA A 140 24.70 6.44 -17.88
CA ALA A 140 25.58 7.57 -18.11
C ALA A 140 25.85 8.37 -16.83
N ALA A 141 24.82 8.59 -16.02
CA ALA A 141 24.98 9.27 -14.72
C ALA A 141 25.91 8.48 -13.78
N MET A 142 25.83 7.14 -13.78
CA MET A 142 26.69 6.29 -12.94
C MET A 142 28.16 6.23 -13.42
N SER A 143 28.42 6.42 -14.72
CA SER A 143 29.79 6.46 -15.23
C SER A 143 30.51 7.77 -14.87
N ILE A 144 29.78 8.89 -14.82
CA ILE A 144 30.33 10.22 -14.49
C ILE A 144 30.74 10.27 -13.01
N PRO A 145 32.01 10.58 -12.67
CA PRO A 145 32.45 10.78 -11.29
C PRO A 145 32.06 12.17 -10.76
N LEU A 146 30.89 12.30 -10.12
CA LEU A 146 30.53 13.53 -9.40
C LEU A 146 31.06 13.50 -7.95
N PRO A 147 31.59 14.62 -7.42
CA PRO A 147 32.25 14.68 -6.11
C PRO A 147 31.29 14.81 -4.92
N THR A 148 30.07 14.25 -4.99
CA THR A 148 29.13 14.26 -3.85
C THR A 148 29.16 12.94 -3.10
N LYS A 149 29.06 12.98 -1.75
CA LYS A 149 29.10 11.78 -0.87
C LYS A 149 28.06 10.73 -1.31
N LYS A 150 26.83 11.17 -1.52
CA LYS A 150 25.70 10.36 -2.02
C LYS A 150 25.96 9.73 -3.39
N HIS A 151 26.61 10.44 -4.31
CA HIS A 151 26.97 9.90 -5.62
C HIS A 151 28.13 8.92 -5.54
N ARG A 152 29.11 9.18 -4.67
CA ARG A 152 30.23 8.26 -4.41
C ARG A 152 29.74 6.94 -3.82
N GLU A 153 28.83 6.98 -2.86
CA GLU A 153 28.16 5.81 -2.29
C GLU A 153 27.35 5.06 -3.35
N ARG A 154 26.55 5.77 -4.15
CA ARG A 154 25.79 5.17 -5.27
C ARG A 154 26.71 4.52 -6.31
N ARG A 155 27.85 5.13 -6.62
CA ARG A 155 28.84 4.58 -7.55
C ARG A 155 29.61 3.41 -6.97
N ARG A 156 29.89 3.42 -5.66
CA ARG A 156 30.51 2.29 -4.95
C ARG A 156 29.60 1.06 -5.01
N SER A 157 28.33 1.20 -4.62
CA SER A 157 27.33 0.10 -4.70
C SER A 157 27.00 -0.33 -6.15
N TYR A 158 27.23 0.54 -7.13
CA TYR A 158 27.15 0.20 -8.55
C TYR A 158 28.37 -0.56 -9.07
N ARG A 159 29.57 -0.33 -8.50
CA ARG A 159 30.83 -0.99 -8.92
C ARG A 159 31.08 -2.33 -8.23
N GLU A 160 30.65 -2.50 -6.98
CA GLU A 160 30.88 -3.72 -6.18
C GLU A 160 30.06 -4.93 -6.67
N ASP A 161 28.93 -4.69 -7.33
CA ASP A 161 28.08 -5.75 -7.86
C ASP A 161 28.51 -6.11 -9.31
N ASN A 162 29.31 -7.17 -9.42
CA ASN A 162 29.89 -7.65 -10.69
C ASN A 162 28.83 -7.96 -11.78
N SER A 163 27.55 -8.16 -11.42
CA SER A 163 26.44 -8.35 -12.38
C SER A 163 26.13 -7.08 -13.20
N LYS A 164 26.56 -5.90 -12.72
CA LYS A 164 26.17 -4.57 -13.24
C LYS A 164 27.01 -4.03 -14.40
N LYS A 165 28.03 -4.78 -14.86
CA LYS A 165 28.79 -4.49 -16.10
C LYS A 165 28.07 -4.90 -17.39
N ARG A 166 26.98 -5.68 -17.29
CA ARG A 166 26.24 -6.15 -18.47
C ARG A 166 25.68 -4.96 -19.26
N PRO A 167 25.83 -4.94 -20.60
CA PRO A 167 25.24 -3.89 -21.41
C PRO A 167 23.72 -3.93 -21.31
N LEU A 168 23.09 -2.76 -21.42
CA LEU A 168 21.65 -2.64 -21.58
C LEU A 168 21.22 -3.49 -22.80
N PRO A 169 20.13 -4.28 -22.70
CA PRO A 169 19.68 -5.12 -23.80
C PRO A 169 19.45 -4.32 -25.08
N ARG A 170 19.65 -4.98 -26.23
CA ARG A 170 19.45 -4.37 -27.55
C ARG A 170 18.00 -3.93 -27.69
N PHE A 171 17.80 -2.65 -27.98
CA PHE A 171 16.47 -2.07 -28.17
C PHE A 171 16.16 -1.84 -29.65
N PRO A 172 14.99 -2.25 -30.16
CA PRO A 172 14.62 -2.01 -31.55
C PRO A 172 14.30 -0.53 -31.75
N LYS A 173 15.03 0.18 -32.62
CA LYS A 173 14.94 1.64 -32.79
C LYS A 173 14.07 2.11 -33.96
N LYS A 174 13.75 1.24 -34.93
CA LYS A 174 12.98 1.60 -36.14
C LYS A 174 11.58 2.12 -35.72
N PRO A 175 11.16 3.33 -36.14
CA PRO A 175 9.84 3.88 -35.81
C PRO A 175 8.71 2.92 -36.20
N GLU A 176 7.68 2.81 -35.36
CA GLU A 176 6.55 1.89 -35.62
C GLU A 176 5.71 2.28 -36.83
N SER A 177 5.61 3.58 -37.13
CA SER A 177 4.84 4.08 -38.28
C SER A 177 5.36 3.58 -39.63
N LEU A 178 6.58 3.03 -39.67
CA LEU A 178 7.24 2.50 -40.87
C LEU A 178 7.23 0.97 -40.91
N LEU A 179 6.51 0.31 -40.00
CA LEU A 179 6.44 -1.16 -39.94
C LEU A 179 5.23 -1.69 -40.70
N SER A 180 5.43 -2.76 -41.47
CA SER A 180 4.34 -3.59 -41.99
C SER A 180 3.64 -4.35 -40.85
N HIS A 181 2.47 -4.95 -41.13
CA HIS A 181 1.75 -5.73 -40.13
C HIS A 181 2.55 -6.95 -39.64
N GLU A 182 3.32 -7.59 -40.52
CA GLU A 182 4.20 -8.71 -40.16
C GLU A 182 5.40 -8.25 -39.32
N GLU A 183 5.99 -7.09 -39.66
CA GLU A 183 7.09 -6.50 -38.89
C GLU A 183 6.66 -6.06 -37.49
N VAL A 184 5.37 -5.79 -37.26
CA VAL A 184 4.82 -5.50 -35.92
C VAL A 184 4.86 -6.74 -35.02
N GLN A 185 4.66 -7.93 -35.56
CA GLN A 185 4.77 -9.16 -34.78
C GLN A 185 6.23 -9.44 -34.38
N GLN A 186 7.17 -9.29 -35.33
CA GLN A 186 8.60 -9.37 -35.03
C GLN A 186 9.03 -8.30 -34.02
N ARG A 187 8.41 -7.10 -34.07
CA ARG A 187 8.63 -6.06 -33.07
C ARG A 187 8.18 -6.51 -31.68
N ALA A 188 7.05 -7.20 -31.57
CA ALA A 188 6.59 -7.74 -30.29
C ALA A 188 7.63 -8.71 -29.70
N GLU A 189 8.13 -9.66 -30.48
CA GLU A 189 9.18 -10.60 -30.05
C GLU A 189 10.45 -9.87 -29.60
N GLN A 190 10.89 -8.85 -30.34
CA GLN A 190 12.04 -8.02 -29.96
C GLN A 190 11.83 -7.27 -28.64
N LEU A 191 10.62 -6.73 -28.42
CA LEU A 191 10.28 -6.02 -27.19
C LEU A 191 10.12 -6.96 -25.99
N GLU A 192 9.59 -8.16 -26.20
CA GLU A 192 9.52 -9.23 -25.20
C GLU A 192 10.92 -9.66 -24.77
N ALA A 193 11.78 -9.97 -25.73
CA ALA A 193 13.18 -10.32 -25.46
C ALA A 193 13.92 -9.17 -24.77
N TYR A 194 13.67 -7.92 -25.17
CA TYR A 194 14.23 -6.75 -24.51
C TYR A 194 13.83 -6.67 -23.04
N LEU A 195 12.53 -6.80 -22.73
CA LEU A 195 12.03 -6.73 -21.34
C LEU A 195 12.49 -7.91 -20.50
N SER A 196 12.45 -9.14 -21.04
CA SER A 196 12.89 -10.35 -20.35
C SER A 196 14.35 -10.23 -19.94
N ASN A 197 15.23 -9.82 -20.87
CA ASN A 197 16.63 -9.57 -20.56
C ASN A 197 16.83 -8.40 -19.59
N LEU A 198 15.93 -7.39 -19.62
CA LEU A 198 16.00 -6.24 -18.72
C LEU A 198 15.75 -6.65 -17.26
N VAL A 199 14.69 -7.42 -17.01
CA VAL A 199 14.30 -7.84 -15.66
C VAL A 199 15.22 -8.89 -15.07
N MET A 200 15.95 -9.64 -15.90
CA MET A 200 17.00 -10.57 -15.44
C MET A 200 18.21 -9.87 -14.82
N VAL A 201 18.44 -8.58 -15.13
CA VAL A 201 19.58 -7.83 -14.58
C VAL A 201 19.13 -7.06 -13.33
N PRO A 202 19.62 -7.38 -12.11
CA PRO A 202 19.13 -6.79 -10.87
C PRO A 202 19.15 -5.25 -10.85
N ALA A 203 20.20 -4.63 -11.40
CA ALA A 203 20.32 -3.16 -11.44
C ALA A 203 19.30 -2.45 -12.34
N TYR A 204 18.79 -3.12 -13.38
CA TYR A 204 17.75 -2.58 -14.24
C TYR A 204 16.37 -2.99 -13.73
N ARG A 205 16.23 -4.20 -13.20
CA ARG A 205 15.03 -4.67 -12.50
C ARG A 205 14.65 -3.72 -11.37
N SER A 206 15.52 -3.49 -10.39
CA SER A 206 15.22 -2.63 -9.23
C SER A 206 15.19 -1.13 -9.54
N ASN A 207 15.33 -0.72 -10.81
CA ASN A 207 15.24 0.68 -11.18
C ASN A 207 13.79 1.18 -11.03
N PRO A 208 13.55 2.37 -10.43
CA PRO A 208 12.23 2.98 -10.30
C PRO A 208 11.41 3.03 -11.59
N HIS A 209 12.06 3.33 -12.72
CA HIS A 209 11.38 3.43 -14.00
C HIS A 209 10.94 2.07 -14.54
N THR A 210 11.71 1.01 -14.28
CA THR A 210 11.34 -0.36 -14.61
C THR A 210 10.17 -0.81 -13.75
N MET A 211 10.23 -0.59 -12.43
CA MET A 211 9.13 -0.93 -11.52
C MET A 211 7.85 -0.16 -11.85
N GLN A 212 7.96 1.12 -12.17
CA GLN A 212 6.85 1.93 -12.67
C GLN A 212 6.29 1.38 -14.00
N PHE A 213 7.17 0.99 -14.92
CA PHE A 213 6.76 0.39 -16.19
C PHE A 213 5.97 -0.91 -15.95
N LEU A 214 6.41 -1.74 -15.01
CA LEU A 214 5.78 -3.01 -14.62
C LEU A 214 4.54 -2.84 -13.72
N GLU A 215 4.25 -1.62 -13.25
CA GLU A 215 3.18 -1.32 -12.29
C GLU A 215 3.38 -2.04 -10.94
N VAL A 216 4.60 -2.01 -10.39
CA VAL A 216 4.99 -2.69 -9.14
C VAL A 216 5.37 -1.70 -8.03
N SER A 217 4.99 -2.03 -6.79
CA SER A 217 5.33 -1.34 -5.55
C SER A 217 5.71 -2.34 -4.43
N HIS A 218 6.02 -1.83 -3.23
CA HIS A 218 6.38 -2.66 -2.08
C HIS A 218 5.20 -3.49 -1.53
N LEU A 219 3.95 -3.19 -1.94
CA LEU A 219 2.74 -3.91 -1.53
C LEU A 219 2.21 -4.86 -2.62
N SER A 220 2.90 -4.96 -3.77
CA SER A 220 2.43 -5.75 -4.91
C SER A 220 2.33 -7.23 -4.58
N PHE A 221 3.32 -7.79 -3.88
CA PHE A 221 3.51 -9.24 -3.72
C PHE A 221 3.31 -9.73 -2.28
N VAL A 222 2.52 -9.02 -1.48
CA VAL A 222 2.13 -9.43 -0.12
C VAL A 222 0.92 -10.35 -0.23
N GLY A 223 1.08 -11.62 0.12
CA GLY A 223 0.04 -12.64 -0.09
C GLY A 223 -1.26 -12.36 0.67
N GLY A 224 -1.16 -11.88 1.91
CA GLY A 224 -2.33 -11.54 2.73
C GLY A 224 -3.11 -10.29 2.28
N LEU A 225 -2.60 -9.52 1.31
CA LEU A 225 -3.35 -8.43 0.67
C LEU A 225 -4.12 -8.91 -0.59
N GLY A 226 -4.15 -10.22 -0.82
CA GLY A 226 -4.82 -10.82 -1.96
C GLY A 226 -4.05 -10.63 -3.27
N PRO A 227 -4.73 -10.64 -4.43
CA PRO A 227 -4.08 -10.52 -5.72
C PRO A 227 -3.33 -9.18 -5.84
N LYS A 228 -2.31 -9.16 -6.72
CA LYS A 228 -1.49 -7.96 -6.95
C LYS A 228 -2.36 -6.73 -7.28
N GLY A 229 -3.34 -6.94 -8.16
CA GLY A 229 -4.23 -5.91 -8.67
C GLY A 229 -3.53 -4.85 -9.53
N ARG A 230 -4.30 -3.85 -9.96
CA ARG A 230 -3.79 -2.73 -10.77
C ARG A 230 -3.13 -1.67 -9.89
N GLU A 231 -2.02 -1.14 -10.39
CA GLU A 231 -1.26 -0.11 -9.70
C GLU A 231 -0.77 0.97 -10.67
N GLY A 232 -0.55 2.18 -10.17
CA GLY A 232 0.10 3.21 -10.98
C GLY A 232 -0.05 4.64 -10.46
N LEU A 233 0.71 5.54 -11.09
CA LEU A 233 0.65 6.96 -10.79
C LEU A 233 -0.66 7.59 -11.25
N VAL A 234 -1.27 8.36 -10.33
CA VAL A 234 -2.42 9.22 -10.57
C VAL A 234 -2.21 10.57 -9.89
N TYR A 235 -3.02 11.57 -10.25
CA TYR A 235 -3.09 12.82 -9.52
C TYR A 235 -4.33 12.77 -8.61
N LYS A 236 -4.14 12.82 -7.30
CA LYS A 236 -5.22 12.84 -6.30
C LYS A 236 -5.55 14.28 -5.91
N ARG A 237 -6.83 14.63 -5.82
CA ARG A 237 -7.29 15.93 -5.29
C ARG A 237 -7.35 15.90 -3.76
N SER A 238 -6.98 16.99 -3.08
CA SER A 238 -7.08 17.12 -1.61
C SER A 238 -8.52 16.94 -1.08
N GLY A 239 -8.65 16.55 0.19
CA GLY A 239 -9.93 16.34 0.86
C GLY A 239 -10.66 15.02 0.54
N GLY A 240 -12.00 15.07 0.64
CA GLY A 240 -12.92 14.00 0.23
C GLY A 240 -13.54 13.17 1.35
N HIS A 241 -13.21 13.39 2.62
CA HIS A 241 -13.94 12.73 3.72
C HIS A 241 -15.36 13.27 3.80
N HIS A 242 -16.35 12.40 4.04
CA HIS A 242 -17.71 12.84 4.34
C HIS A 242 -17.68 13.39 5.77
N SER A 243 -17.33 14.66 5.95
CA SER A 243 -17.37 15.29 7.27
C SER A 243 -18.79 15.18 7.84
N ALA A 244 -18.89 14.71 9.08
CA ALA A 244 -20.14 14.68 9.82
C ALA A 244 -20.75 16.09 9.85
N ARG A 245 -22.09 16.14 9.77
CA ARG A 245 -22.93 17.34 9.72
C ARG A 245 -22.51 18.39 10.78
N GLY A 246 -21.66 19.34 10.38
CA GLY A 246 -21.33 20.56 11.11
C GLY A 246 -21.63 21.75 10.21
N CYS A 247 -22.46 22.66 10.72
CA CYS A 247 -23.10 23.73 9.95
C CYS A 247 -22.10 24.83 9.53
N VAL A 248 -21.42 24.73 8.38
CA VAL A 248 -20.73 25.89 7.76
C VAL A 248 -20.74 25.80 6.23
N ARG A 249 -21.75 26.43 5.59
CA ARG A 249 -21.81 26.65 4.12
C ARG A 249 -20.67 27.51 3.56
N LEU A 250 -19.87 28.17 4.41
CA LEU A 250 -18.73 28.99 4.01
C LEU A 250 -17.48 28.18 3.60
N HIS A 251 -17.32 26.95 4.07
CA HIS A 251 -16.15 26.11 3.76
C HIS A 251 -16.15 25.62 2.30
N PHE A 252 -17.33 25.51 1.68
CA PHE A 252 -17.48 24.93 0.34
C PHE A 252 -16.81 25.77 -0.77
N LEU A 253 -16.86 27.10 -0.65
CA LEU A 253 -16.23 28.03 -1.61
C LEU A 253 -14.70 28.05 -1.50
N PHE A 254 -14.14 27.92 -0.30
CA PHE A 254 -12.68 27.87 -0.09
C PHE A 254 -12.07 26.54 -0.53
N TYR A 255 -12.75 25.41 -0.30
CA TYR A 255 -12.27 24.08 -0.70
C TYR A 255 -12.21 23.89 -2.22
N GLN A 256 -13.07 24.59 -2.97
CA GLN A 256 -13.07 24.52 -4.43
C GLN A 256 -11.88 25.27 -5.04
N CYS A 257 -11.44 26.38 -4.42
CA CYS A 257 -10.32 27.21 -4.86
C CYS A 257 -8.94 26.71 -4.35
N CYS A 258 -8.90 26.03 -3.19
CA CYS A 258 -7.65 25.52 -2.60
C CYS A 258 -7.41 24.02 -2.84
N SER A 259 -8.16 23.39 -3.74
CA SER A 259 -8.01 21.97 -4.04
C SER A 259 -6.68 21.69 -4.76
N ARG A 260 -5.74 21.03 -4.06
CA ARG A 260 -4.40 20.73 -4.57
C ARG A 260 -4.36 19.33 -5.17
N TRP A 261 -3.80 19.23 -6.38
CA TRP A 261 -3.54 17.96 -7.03
C TRP A 261 -2.15 17.46 -6.68
N ARG A 262 -2.06 16.26 -6.11
CA ARG A 262 -0.78 15.66 -5.71
C ARG A 262 -0.58 14.31 -6.39
N LYS A 263 0.64 14.02 -6.84
CA LYS A 263 0.98 12.70 -7.39
C LYS A 263 0.89 11.66 -6.28
N ARG A 264 0.17 10.58 -6.55
CA ARG A 264 0.02 9.42 -5.66
C ARG A 264 0.15 8.14 -6.48
N TRP A 265 0.65 7.09 -5.86
CA TRP A 265 0.66 5.76 -6.44
C TRP A 265 -0.58 5.03 -5.93
N LEU A 266 -1.57 4.86 -6.81
CA LEU A 266 -2.83 4.20 -6.51
C LEU A 266 -2.66 2.68 -6.66
N ILE A 267 -3.24 1.92 -5.74
CA ILE A 267 -3.17 0.46 -5.69
C ILE A 267 -4.60 -0.03 -5.45
N ALA A 268 -5.10 -0.88 -6.35
CA ALA A 268 -6.34 -1.62 -6.15
C ALA A 268 -6.00 -3.03 -5.66
N LYS A 269 -6.62 -3.44 -4.55
CA LYS A 269 -6.62 -4.80 -4.02
C LYS A 269 -8.02 -5.38 -4.07
N ASP A 270 -8.15 -6.64 -3.68
CA ASP A 270 -9.42 -7.39 -3.74
C ASP A 270 -10.60 -6.73 -2.99
N THR A 271 -10.32 -6.07 -1.88
CA THR A 271 -11.31 -5.56 -0.92
C THR A 271 -11.14 -4.07 -0.63
N CYS A 272 -10.12 -3.42 -1.20
CA CYS A 272 -9.87 -2.00 -0.97
C CYS A 272 -9.11 -1.32 -2.10
N VAL A 273 -9.15 0.00 -2.10
CA VAL A 273 -8.33 0.88 -2.93
C VAL A 273 -7.52 1.78 -2.01
N LEU A 274 -6.21 1.71 -2.09
CA LEU A 274 -5.32 2.54 -1.28
C LEU A 274 -4.37 3.35 -2.16
N TYR A 275 -3.76 4.37 -1.57
CA TYR A 275 -2.70 5.10 -2.25
C TYR A 275 -1.53 5.42 -1.34
N VAL A 276 -0.33 5.33 -1.91
CA VAL A 276 0.91 5.66 -1.24
C VAL A 276 1.53 6.93 -1.81
N ARG A 277 2.30 7.62 -0.99
CA ARG A 277 3.10 8.77 -1.44
C ARG A 277 4.38 8.24 -2.12
N PRO A 278 4.66 8.58 -3.39
CA PRO A 278 5.80 8.00 -4.11
C PRO A 278 7.18 8.30 -3.50
N ARG A 279 7.32 9.45 -2.83
CA ARG A 279 8.61 9.94 -2.28
C ARG A 279 9.16 9.03 -1.18
N ASP A 280 8.31 8.51 -0.31
CA ASP A 280 8.68 7.74 0.89
C ASP A 280 8.00 6.36 0.93
N GLY A 281 6.93 6.15 0.17
CA GLY A 281 6.17 4.90 0.14
C GLY A 281 5.09 4.81 1.20
N VAL A 282 4.87 5.86 1.99
CA VAL A 282 3.91 5.83 3.11
C VAL A 282 2.48 5.69 2.57
N ILE A 283 1.72 4.75 3.13
CA ILE A 283 0.28 4.60 2.89
C ILE A 283 -0.43 5.83 3.47
N LYS A 284 -1.17 6.55 2.62
CA LYS A 284 -1.86 7.77 3.03
C LYS A 284 -3.35 7.58 3.28
N SER A 285 -3.96 6.62 2.61
CA SER A 285 -5.33 6.20 2.92
C SER A 285 -5.65 4.89 2.25
N VAL A 286 -6.55 4.15 2.90
CA VAL A 286 -7.22 2.95 2.41
C VAL A 286 -8.72 3.27 2.33
N LEU A 287 -9.32 3.08 1.16
CA LEU A 287 -10.78 3.09 0.97
C LEU A 287 -11.24 1.64 0.88
N LEU A 288 -11.98 1.19 1.87
CA LEU A 288 -12.59 -0.14 1.88
C LEU A 288 -13.73 -0.21 0.87
N MET A 289 -13.91 -1.37 0.25
CA MET A 289 -15.13 -1.70 -0.48
C MET A 289 -16.23 -1.98 0.55
N ASP A 290 -17.29 -1.19 0.49
CA ASP A 290 -18.49 -1.30 1.33
C ASP A 290 -19.75 -1.15 0.45
N GLN A 291 -20.94 -1.20 1.06
CA GLN A 291 -22.20 -1.08 0.32
C GLN A 291 -22.39 0.28 -0.37
N GLY A 292 -21.61 1.30 0.02
CA GLY A 292 -21.54 2.61 -0.64
C GLY A 292 -20.49 2.68 -1.74
N PHE A 293 -19.78 1.58 -2.03
CA PHE A 293 -18.65 1.60 -2.97
C PHE A 293 -19.11 1.81 -4.41
N GLN A 294 -18.74 2.96 -4.98
CA GLN A 294 -19.13 3.36 -6.33
C GLN A 294 -17.93 3.90 -7.10
N VAL A 295 -17.90 3.59 -8.40
CA VAL A 295 -16.84 4.03 -9.30
C VAL A 295 -17.45 4.75 -10.50
N GLN A 296 -17.16 6.04 -10.60
CA GLN A 296 -17.59 6.89 -11.69
C GLN A 296 -16.38 7.44 -12.45
N SER A 297 -16.53 7.67 -13.74
CA SER A 297 -15.42 8.19 -14.55
C SER A 297 -15.90 9.15 -15.64
N GLY A 298 -14.99 10.02 -16.06
CA GLY A 298 -15.19 10.97 -17.15
C GLY A 298 -15.61 12.36 -16.66
N PHE A 299 -15.54 13.34 -17.56
CA PHE A 299 -15.80 14.74 -17.23
C PHE A 299 -17.22 14.97 -16.68
N MET A 300 -18.23 14.36 -17.31
CA MET A 300 -19.63 14.57 -16.92
C MET A 300 -19.94 14.08 -15.50
N ALA A 301 -19.30 13.00 -15.05
CA ALA A 301 -19.52 12.48 -13.71
C ALA A 301 -18.62 13.13 -12.64
N THR A 302 -17.41 13.53 -13.01
CA THR A 302 -16.36 13.92 -12.04
C THR A 302 -16.01 15.41 -12.06
N GLY A 303 -16.45 16.16 -13.06
CA GLY A 303 -16.03 17.54 -13.32
C GLY A 303 -14.56 17.68 -13.76
N VAL A 304 -13.85 16.56 -13.99
CA VAL A 304 -12.41 16.56 -14.29
C VAL A 304 -12.14 15.75 -15.56
N ASN A 305 -11.35 16.32 -16.47
CA ASN A 305 -10.89 15.60 -17.66
C ASN A 305 -10.05 14.40 -17.26
N HIS A 306 -10.47 13.22 -17.71
CA HIS A 306 -9.89 11.93 -17.32
C HIS A 306 -10.00 11.65 -15.81
N GLY A 307 -11.05 12.19 -15.18
CA GLY A 307 -11.34 11.99 -13.77
C GLY A 307 -11.93 10.62 -13.49
N LEU A 308 -11.54 10.06 -12.35
CA LEU A 308 -12.07 8.85 -11.74
C LEU A 308 -12.46 9.19 -10.30
N LEU A 309 -13.73 9.02 -9.96
CA LEU A 309 -14.28 9.22 -8.63
C LEU A 309 -14.59 7.86 -8.03
N VAL A 310 -13.91 7.53 -6.93
CA VAL A 310 -14.14 6.32 -6.13
C VAL A 310 -14.77 6.75 -4.82
N THR A 311 -16.00 6.34 -4.56
CA THR A 311 -16.77 6.69 -3.37
C THR A 311 -17.00 5.46 -2.53
N ASN A 312 -17.03 5.61 -1.21
CA ASN A 312 -17.53 4.62 -0.25
C ASN A 312 -18.35 5.36 0.85
N LEU A 313 -18.79 4.65 1.89
CA LEU A 313 -19.61 5.25 2.96
C LEU A 313 -18.91 6.36 3.76
N THR A 314 -17.59 6.44 3.71
CA THR A 314 -16.77 7.38 4.50
C THR A 314 -16.06 8.44 3.66
N ARG A 315 -15.88 8.20 2.35
CA ARG A 315 -15.01 9.02 1.53
C ARG A 315 -15.39 9.07 0.05
N ASN A 316 -15.15 10.23 -0.56
CA ASN A 316 -15.07 10.50 -1.99
C ASN A 316 -13.61 10.73 -2.42
N LEU A 317 -12.98 9.76 -3.07
CA LEU A 317 -11.64 9.88 -3.64
C LEU A 317 -11.71 10.28 -5.12
N LEU A 318 -11.40 11.54 -5.40
CA LEU A 318 -11.26 12.02 -6.78
C LEU A 318 -9.80 11.98 -7.24
N VAL A 319 -9.56 11.26 -8.33
CA VAL A 319 -8.25 11.20 -9.00
C VAL A 319 -8.36 11.56 -10.47
N LYS A 320 -7.28 12.06 -11.04
CA LYS A 320 -7.12 12.38 -12.46
C LYS A 320 -6.08 11.44 -13.07
N CYS A 321 -6.49 10.72 -14.09
CA CYS A 321 -5.63 9.87 -14.89
C CYS A 321 -4.97 10.66 -16.03
N TRP A 322 -3.86 10.14 -16.55
CA TRP A 322 -3.13 10.81 -17.65
C TRP A 322 -3.91 10.79 -18.98
N THR A 323 -4.60 9.68 -19.29
CA THR A 323 -5.39 9.53 -20.52
C THR A 323 -6.78 9.00 -20.22
N LYS A 324 -7.73 9.26 -21.13
CA LYS A 324 -9.06 8.62 -21.14
C LYS A 324 -9.00 7.09 -21.13
N ARG A 325 -8.01 6.49 -21.81
CA ARG A 325 -7.81 5.04 -21.79
C ARG A 325 -7.46 4.56 -20.38
N LYS A 326 -6.50 5.20 -19.71
CA LYS A 326 -6.09 4.83 -18.34
C LYS A 326 -7.23 5.01 -17.34
N GLU A 327 -8.00 6.10 -17.47
CA GLU A 327 -9.23 6.33 -16.71
C GLU A 327 -10.20 5.16 -16.87
N ARG A 328 -10.53 4.78 -18.12
CA ARG A 328 -11.42 3.64 -18.40
C ARG A 328 -10.87 2.33 -17.85
N GLU A 329 -9.60 2.02 -18.07
CA GLU A 329 -9.00 0.79 -17.55
C GLU A 329 -9.03 0.72 -16.01
N TRP A 330 -8.89 1.85 -15.31
CA TRP A 330 -9.06 1.89 -13.86
C TRP A 330 -10.50 1.64 -13.46
N LYS A 331 -11.46 2.32 -14.11
CA LYS A 331 -12.90 2.10 -13.86
C LYS A 331 -13.27 0.63 -14.06
N ASP A 332 -12.92 0.06 -15.21
CA ASP A 332 -13.28 -1.31 -15.57
C ASP A 332 -12.68 -2.30 -14.55
N HIS A 333 -11.42 -2.10 -14.15
CA HIS A 333 -10.78 -2.97 -13.16
C HIS A 333 -11.43 -2.87 -11.77
N LEU A 334 -11.72 -1.66 -11.29
CA LEU A 334 -12.38 -1.49 -9.99
C LEU A 334 -13.81 -2.05 -9.99
N GLN A 335 -14.55 -1.86 -11.08
CA GLN A 335 -15.87 -2.45 -11.24
C GLN A 335 -15.83 -3.99 -11.31
N GLU A 336 -14.78 -4.56 -11.90
CA GLU A 336 -14.57 -6.01 -11.89
C GLU A 336 -14.30 -6.54 -10.49
N LEU A 337 -13.45 -5.84 -9.71
CA LEU A 337 -13.18 -6.21 -8.32
C LEU A 337 -14.47 -6.17 -7.48
N THR A 338 -15.29 -5.12 -7.63
CA THR A 338 -16.60 -5.02 -6.97
C THR A 338 -17.53 -6.20 -7.30
N LYS A 339 -17.49 -6.72 -8.54
CA LYS A 339 -18.33 -7.86 -8.96
C LYS A 339 -17.79 -9.22 -8.52
N THR A 340 -16.48 -9.32 -8.34
CA THR A 340 -15.77 -10.56 -8.02
C THR A 340 -15.41 -10.60 -6.54
N SER A 341 -14.18 -10.21 -6.17
CA SER A 341 -13.65 -10.35 -4.82
C SER A 341 -14.30 -9.43 -3.79
N GLY A 342 -14.69 -8.22 -4.19
CA GLY A 342 -15.34 -7.23 -3.31
C GLY A 342 -16.86 -7.42 -3.18
N ARG A 343 -17.43 -8.41 -3.88
CA ARG A 343 -18.89 -8.60 -3.96
C ARG A 343 -19.55 -8.74 -2.59
N ASP A 344 -18.90 -9.48 -1.69
CA ASP A 344 -19.39 -9.77 -0.34
C ASP A 344 -19.62 -8.50 0.51
N PHE A 345 -18.87 -7.43 0.24
CA PHE A 345 -18.95 -6.18 1.00
C PHE A 345 -19.77 -5.09 0.30
N THR A 346 -19.93 -5.20 -1.02
CA THR A 346 -20.56 -4.16 -1.84
C THR A 346 -22.04 -4.44 -2.12
N LEU A 347 -22.47 -5.69 -2.07
CA LEU A 347 -23.88 -6.05 -2.23
C LEU A 347 -24.64 -5.99 -0.89
N PRO A 348 -25.97 -5.76 -0.94
CA PRO A 348 -26.82 -5.91 0.23
C PRO A 348 -26.73 -7.34 0.77
N ASN A 349 -26.50 -7.46 2.08
CA ASN A 349 -26.53 -8.75 2.78
C ASN A 349 -27.75 -8.84 3.68
N ARG A 350 -28.02 -10.05 4.20
CA ARG A 350 -29.10 -10.30 5.17
C ARG A 350 -29.00 -9.32 6.34
N TYR A 351 -30.14 -8.72 6.72
CA TYR A 351 -30.24 -7.71 7.79
C TYR A 351 -29.44 -6.43 7.53
N ASP A 352 -29.20 -6.09 6.26
CA ASP A 352 -28.39 -4.95 5.83
C ASP A 352 -26.96 -4.99 6.40
N ALA A 353 -26.46 -6.17 6.76
CA ALA A 353 -25.13 -6.34 7.33
C ALA A 353 -24.02 -5.98 6.32
N PHE A 354 -22.91 -5.44 6.82
CA PHE A 354 -21.75 -5.13 5.98
C PHE A 354 -20.98 -6.37 5.48
N VAL A 355 -21.39 -7.57 5.89
CA VAL A 355 -20.78 -8.87 5.55
C VAL A 355 -21.84 -9.93 5.24
N PRO A 356 -21.53 -10.94 4.41
CA PRO A 356 -22.45 -12.01 4.06
C PRO A 356 -22.51 -13.10 5.15
N VAL A 357 -23.50 -13.99 5.03
CA VAL A 357 -23.62 -15.19 5.89
C VAL A 357 -22.53 -16.21 5.53
N ARG A 358 -21.71 -16.61 6.52
CA ARG A 358 -20.66 -17.64 6.35
C ARG A 358 -21.09 -18.97 6.96
N SER A 359 -21.59 -19.90 6.14
CA SER A 359 -22.17 -21.18 6.59
C SER A 359 -21.15 -22.19 7.16
N ALA A 360 -19.88 -22.10 6.77
CA ALA A 360 -18.83 -23.04 7.17
C ALA A 360 -17.91 -22.50 8.29
N SER A 361 -18.43 -21.63 9.16
CA SER A 361 -17.64 -21.05 10.25
C SER A 361 -17.61 -21.97 11.47
N ARG A 362 -16.42 -22.30 11.97
CA ARG A 362 -16.27 -23.03 13.24
C ARG A 362 -16.50 -22.06 14.40
N CYS A 363 -17.58 -22.26 15.13
CA CYS A 363 -17.94 -21.44 16.29
C CYS A 363 -17.80 -22.25 17.57
N ARG A 364 -17.36 -21.59 18.64
CA ARG A 364 -17.37 -22.12 20.01
C ARG A 364 -17.93 -21.06 20.93
N TRP A 365 -18.83 -21.46 21.81
CA TRP A 365 -19.47 -20.59 22.79
C TRP A 365 -18.79 -20.74 24.14
N TYR A 366 -18.75 -19.65 24.90
CA TYR A 366 -18.24 -19.61 26.26
C TYR A 366 -19.35 -19.08 27.16
N ILE A 367 -19.53 -19.74 28.29
CA ILE A 367 -20.36 -19.28 29.39
C ILE A 367 -19.38 -18.86 30.49
N ASP A 368 -19.63 -17.70 31.08
CA ASP A 368 -18.76 -17.02 32.04
C ASP A 368 -17.37 -16.62 31.51
N GLY A 369 -16.62 -15.89 32.33
CA GLY A 369 -15.34 -15.31 31.95
C GLY A 369 -14.16 -16.28 31.99
N SER A 370 -14.19 -17.33 32.81
CA SER A 370 -13.02 -18.18 33.07
C SER A 370 -12.49 -18.86 31.80
N LYS A 371 -13.33 -19.62 31.09
CA LYS A 371 -12.95 -20.32 29.85
C LYS A 371 -12.74 -19.37 28.67
N TYR A 372 -13.49 -18.25 28.64
CA TYR A 372 -13.31 -17.20 27.63
C TYR A 372 -11.92 -16.58 27.73
N CYS A 373 -11.56 -16.07 28.92
CA CYS A 373 -10.26 -15.45 29.17
C CYS A 373 -9.11 -16.43 28.95
N GLU A 374 -9.27 -17.70 29.34
CA GLU A 374 -8.26 -18.73 29.07
C GLU A 374 -8.02 -18.92 27.56
N ALA A 375 -9.11 -18.98 26.77
CA ALA A 375 -9.02 -19.14 25.32
C ALA A 375 -8.40 -17.92 24.64
N VAL A 376 -8.75 -16.70 25.08
CA VAL A 376 -8.13 -15.45 24.62
C VAL A 376 -6.64 -15.45 24.92
N ALA A 377 -6.22 -15.84 26.13
CA ALA A 377 -4.81 -15.91 26.52
C ALA A 377 -4.01 -16.87 25.63
N ASN A 378 -4.56 -18.05 25.36
CA ASN A 378 -3.93 -19.04 24.47
C ASN A 378 -3.78 -18.49 23.05
N ALA A 379 -4.80 -17.81 22.53
CA ALA A 379 -4.77 -17.26 21.19
C ALA A 379 -3.76 -16.11 21.05
N ILE A 380 -3.68 -15.22 22.05
CA ILE A 380 -2.67 -14.15 22.09
C ILE A 380 -1.24 -14.74 22.14
N ASP A 381 -0.99 -15.76 22.97
CA ASP A 381 0.35 -16.38 23.06
C ASP A 381 0.78 -17.00 21.71
N LEU A 382 -0.17 -17.56 20.96
CA LEU A 382 0.02 -18.15 19.64
C LEU A 382 0.07 -17.15 18.48
N ALA A 383 -0.33 -15.88 18.68
CA ALA A 383 -0.40 -14.88 17.63
C ALA A 383 0.94 -14.67 16.91
N GLN A 384 0.93 -14.47 15.59
CA GLN A 384 2.14 -14.32 14.79
C GLN A 384 2.26 -12.96 14.11
N GLU A 385 1.14 -12.31 13.80
CA GLU A 385 1.08 -11.14 12.93
C GLU A 385 0.41 -9.96 13.63
N GLU A 386 -0.85 -10.12 14.05
CA GLU A 386 -1.68 -9.01 14.54
C GLU A 386 -2.62 -9.41 15.67
N ILE A 387 -2.82 -8.48 16.60
CA ILE A 387 -3.80 -8.60 17.68
C ILE A 387 -4.62 -7.31 17.70
N PHE A 388 -5.90 -7.39 17.35
CA PHE A 388 -6.85 -6.28 17.48
C PHE A 388 -7.67 -6.47 18.73
N ILE A 389 -7.76 -5.42 19.54
CA ILE A 389 -8.58 -5.40 20.76
C ILE A 389 -9.47 -4.17 20.70
N ALA A 390 -10.77 -4.37 20.80
CA ALA A 390 -11.75 -3.34 21.07
C ALA A 390 -12.47 -3.73 22.36
N ASP A 391 -12.49 -2.82 23.33
CA ASP A 391 -13.14 -2.99 24.62
C ASP A 391 -13.79 -1.66 24.99
N TRP A 392 -14.94 -1.73 25.66
CA TRP A 392 -15.51 -0.54 26.28
C TRP A 392 -14.66 -0.11 27.48
N TRP A 393 -14.15 -1.10 28.21
CA TRP A 393 -13.19 -0.90 29.29
C TRP A 393 -12.16 -2.02 29.29
N LEU A 394 -10.90 -1.67 29.04
CA LEU A 394 -9.75 -2.57 29.15
C LEU A 394 -8.98 -2.29 30.44
N THR A 395 -8.68 -3.33 31.21
CA THR A 395 -7.79 -3.24 32.38
C THR A 395 -6.53 -4.06 32.11
N PRO A 396 -5.36 -3.43 31.88
CA PRO A 396 -4.14 -4.14 31.49
C PRO A 396 -3.65 -5.17 32.52
N GLU A 397 -3.94 -4.98 33.81
CA GLU A 397 -3.38 -5.77 34.91
C GLU A 397 -4.19 -7.03 35.26
N ILE A 398 -5.24 -7.38 34.50
CA ILE A 398 -6.02 -8.59 34.77
C ILE A 398 -5.25 -9.86 34.42
N TYR A 399 -5.49 -10.92 35.21
CA TYR A 399 -5.04 -12.26 34.88
C TYR A 399 -6.10 -13.00 34.06
N LEU A 400 -5.71 -13.44 32.87
CA LEU A 400 -6.59 -14.17 31.96
C LEU A 400 -6.76 -15.64 32.35
N LYS A 401 -5.79 -16.22 33.07
CA LYS A 401 -5.85 -17.56 33.65
C LYS A 401 -5.70 -17.52 35.15
N ARG A 402 -6.49 -18.32 35.87
CA ARG A 402 -6.45 -18.44 37.33
C ARG A 402 -6.46 -19.92 37.75
N PRO A 403 -5.78 -20.31 38.85
CA PRO A 403 -5.05 -19.46 39.80
C PRO A 403 -3.80 -18.81 39.19
N VAL A 404 -3.36 -17.71 39.79
CA VAL A 404 -2.19 -16.94 39.33
C VAL A 404 -0.93 -17.77 39.49
N VAL A 405 -0.10 -17.81 38.45
CA VAL A 405 1.22 -18.45 38.48
C VAL A 405 2.31 -17.42 38.86
N PRO A 406 3.40 -17.83 39.54
CA PRO A 406 4.38 -16.88 40.08
C PRO A 406 5.07 -15.97 39.05
N ASP A 407 5.13 -16.38 37.79
CA ASP A 407 5.80 -15.65 36.70
C ASP A 407 4.92 -14.56 36.05
N ASN A 408 3.67 -14.40 36.51
CA ASN A 408 2.69 -13.45 35.97
C ASN A 408 2.47 -13.56 34.44
N ARG A 409 2.84 -14.69 33.80
CA ARG A 409 2.86 -14.81 32.33
C ARG A 409 1.50 -14.65 31.65
N TRP A 410 0.42 -14.83 32.41
CA TRP A 410 -0.97 -14.75 31.93
C TRP A 410 -1.65 -13.41 32.29
N ARG A 411 -0.88 -12.43 32.78
CA ARG A 411 -1.37 -11.06 32.94
C ARG A 411 -1.41 -10.38 31.56
N LEU A 412 -2.51 -9.68 31.25
CA LEU A 412 -2.80 -9.20 29.90
C LEU A 412 -1.70 -8.28 29.36
N ASP A 413 -1.27 -7.28 30.13
CA ASP A 413 -0.18 -6.36 29.80
C ASP A 413 1.14 -7.08 29.48
N GLN A 414 1.55 -8.04 30.32
CA GLN A 414 2.78 -8.83 30.17
C GLN A 414 2.72 -9.70 28.92
N LEU A 415 1.57 -10.33 28.70
CA LEU A 415 1.35 -11.18 27.54
C LEU A 415 1.40 -10.37 26.24
N LEU A 416 0.74 -9.22 26.18
CA LEU A 416 0.79 -8.32 25.03
C LEU A 416 2.19 -7.74 24.82
N GLN A 417 2.89 -7.36 25.90
CA GLN A 417 4.26 -6.85 25.82
C GLN A 417 5.22 -7.90 25.25
N LYS A 418 5.07 -9.17 25.64
CA LYS A 418 5.85 -10.29 25.07
C LYS A 418 5.64 -10.45 23.57
N LYS A 419 4.43 -10.17 23.06
CA LYS A 419 4.08 -10.31 21.63
C LYS A 419 4.40 -9.08 20.80
N ALA A 420 4.37 -7.89 21.40
CA ALA A 420 4.50 -6.63 20.68
C ALA A 420 5.94 -6.38 20.19
N VAL A 421 6.09 -6.13 18.88
CA VAL A 421 7.31 -5.56 18.26
C VAL A 421 7.06 -4.12 17.78
N LEU A 422 5.81 -3.77 17.47
CA LEU A 422 5.33 -2.45 17.05
C LEU A 422 3.98 -2.17 17.71
N ARG A 423 3.73 -0.93 18.17
CA ARG A 423 2.44 -0.46 18.70
C ARG A 423 1.96 0.69 17.82
N HIS A 424 0.72 0.64 17.33
CA HIS A 424 0.11 1.70 16.52
C HIS A 424 -1.42 1.72 16.72
N PRO A 425 -2.10 2.88 16.80
CA PRO A 425 -1.64 4.24 17.09
C PRO A 425 -1.82 4.65 18.56
N ASN A 426 -1.17 5.76 18.94
CA ASN A 426 -1.42 6.48 20.19
C ASN A 426 -2.74 7.26 20.10
N HIS A 427 -3.47 7.26 21.23
CA HIS A 427 -4.72 7.95 21.56
C HIS A 427 -5.31 8.93 20.53
N VAL A 428 -6.58 8.72 20.17
CA VAL A 428 -7.42 9.76 19.55
C VAL A 428 -8.00 10.61 20.68
N THR A 429 -7.53 11.85 20.82
CA THR A 429 -8.22 12.87 21.63
C THR A 429 -9.46 13.34 20.87
N GLY A 430 -10.65 12.98 21.37
CA GLY A 430 -11.94 13.39 20.81
C GLY A 430 -12.84 13.96 21.91
N GLY A 431 -13.48 15.10 21.63
CA GLY A 431 -14.36 15.81 22.56
C GLY A 431 -15.60 15.03 23.01
N VAL A 432 -16.45 15.66 23.83
CA VAL A 432 -17.64 15.04 24.43
C VAL A 432 -18.54 14.41 23.37
N LEU A 433 -18.52 13.08 23.29
CA LEU A 433 -19.43 12.26 22.49
C LEU A 433 -20.46 11.63 23.42
N LEU A 434 -21.75 11.72 23.07
CA LEU A 434 -22.84 11.07 23.79
C LEU A 434 -22.97 9.56 23.49
N TRP A 435 -22.01 8.99 22.74
CA TRP A 435 -21.99 7.61 22.27
C TRP A 435 -20.66 6.95 22.67
N ALA A 436 -20.68 5.64 22.93
CA ALA A 436 -19.49 4.88 23.32
C ALA A 436 -19.22 3.73 22.33
N HIS A 437 -17.94 3.46 22.07
CA HIS A 437 -17.49 2.20 21.47
C HIS A 437 -17.75 1.08 22.48
N HIS A 438 -18.76 0.26 22.26
CA HIS A 438 -19.25 -0.71 23.25
C HIS A 438 -18.96 -2.16 22.85
N GLU A 439 -18.46 -2.38 21.64
CA GLU A 439 -18.01 -3.67 21.15
C GLU A 439 -16.88 -4.25 22.01
N LYS A 440 -16.96 -5.55 22.31
CA LYS A 440 -15.87 -6.33 22.91
C LYS A 440 -15.40 -7.35 21.89
N LEU A 441 -14.20 -7.17 21.38
CA LEU A 441 -13.65 -7.95 20.29
C LEU A 441 -12.15 -8.17 20.51
N VAL A 442 -11.71 -9.42 20.39
CA VAL A 442 -10.29 -9.76 20.22
C VAL A 442 -10.13 -10.52 18.91
N VAL A 443 -9.35 -9.99 17.97
CA VAL A 443 -9.03 -10.66 16.70
C VAL A 443 -7.55 -10.99 16.66
N ILE A 444 -7.22 -12.25 16.36
CA ILE A 444 -5.86 -12.76 16.25
C ILE A 444 -5.58 -13.14 14.80
N ASP A 445 -4.54 -12.52 14.23
CA ASP A 445 -4.00 -12.75 12.88
C ASP A 445 -5.08 -12.73 11.79
N GLN A 446 -6.16 -11.97 12.00
CA GLN A 446 -7.36 -11.93 11.16
C GLN A 446 -8.02 -13.30 10.88
N LYS A 447 -7.69 -14.33 11.68
CA LYS A 447 -8.12 -15.72 11.52
C LYS A 447 -9.03 -16.20 12.64
N PHE A 448 -8.81 -15.73 13.86
CA PHE A 448 -9.61 -16.07 15.03
C PHE A 448 -10.21 -14.79 15.62
N ALA A 449 -11.49 -14.82 15.96
CA ALA A 449 -12.17 -13.70 16.58
C ALA A 449 -12.95 -14.17 17.81
N PHE A 450 -12.83 -13.41 18.89
CA PHE A 450 -13.60 -13.53 20.13
C PHE A 450 -14.51 -12.32 20.21
N LEU A 451 -15.82 -12.53 20.32
CA LEU A 451 -16.81 -11.46 20.48
C LEU A 451 -17.86 -11.85 21.52
N GLY A 452 -18.45 -10.86 22.20
CA GLY A 452 -19.50 -11.09 23.17
C GLY A 452 -19.74 -9.91 24.10
N GLY A 453 -20.18 -10.20 25.33
CA GLY A 453 -20.46 -9.22 26.38
C GLY A 453 -19.35 -9.04 27.42
N LEU A 454 -18.24 -9.78 27.30
CA LEU A 454 -17.16 -9.79 28.30
C LEU A 454 -16.02 -8.86 27.87
N ASP A 455 -15.91 -7.72 28.55
CA ASP A 455 -14.73 -6.86 28.46
C ASP A 455 -13.51 -7.53 29.13
N LEU A 456 -12.30 -7.23 28.66
CA LEU A 456 -11.06 -7.60 29.35
C LEU A 456 -10.76 -6.66 30.52
N CYS A 457 -11.62 -6.69 31.55
CA CYS A 457 -11.44 -5.88 32.75
C CYS A 457 -11.89 -6.56 34.07
N TYR A 458 -11.74 -5.83 35.18
CA TYR A 458 -12.10 -6.31 36.50
C TYR A 458 -13.58 -6.72 36.60
N GLY A 459 -13.84 -7.74 37.42
CA GLY A 459 -15.19 -8.25 37.69
C GLY A 459 -15.79 -9.17 36.62
N ARG A 460 -15.12 -9.38 35.47
CA ARG A 460 -15.67 -10.21 34.37
C ARG A 460 -15.25 -11.67 34.45
N TRP A 461 -14.17 -11.98 35.16
CA TRP A 461 -13.74 -13.36 35.36
C TRP A 461 -14.60 -14.02 36.43
N ASP A 462 -15.28 -15.09 36.04
CA ASP A 462 -16.03 -15.98 36.93
C ASP A 462 -16.05 -17.40 36.34
N ASP A 463 -16.35 -18.39 37.16
CA ASP A 463 -16.65 -19.75 36.74
C ASP A 463 -18.06 -20.16 37.15
N PHE A 464 -18.47 -21.35 36.75
CA PHE A 464 -19.83 -21.85 37.01
C PHE A 464 -20.20 -21.95 38.51
N ASN A 465 -19.24 -21.78 39.42
CA ASN A 465 -19.51 -21.80 40.86
C ASN A 465 -20.01 -20.46 41.39
N HIS A 466 -19.86 -19.35 40.63
CA HIS A 466 -20.32 -18.01 40.99
C HIS A 466 -20.00 -17.63 42.45
N ARG A 467 -18.74 -17.81 42.83
CA ARG A 467 -18.32 -17.60 44.22
C ARG A 467 -18.48 -16.12 44.58
N SER A 468 -19.15 -15.85 45.70
CA SER A 468 -19.16 -14.51 46.28
C SER A 468 -17.74 -14.14 46.69
N VAL A 469 -17.29 -12.97 46.21
CA VAL A 469 -15.98 -12.39 46.52
C VAL A 469 -15.98 -11.84 47.94
#